data_AF-A0A949E5R0-F1
#
_entry.id   AF-A0A949E5R0-F1
#
_cell.length_a   1.000
_cell.length_b   1.000
_cell.length_c   1.000
_cell.angle_alpha   90.00
_cell.angle_beta   90.00
_cell.angle_gamma   90.00
#
_symmetry.space_group_name_H-M   'P 1'
#
loop_
_entity.id
_entity.type
_entity.pdbx_description
1 polymer ?
#
loop_
_entity_poly.entity_id
_entity_poly.type
_entity_poly.pdbx_seq_one_letter_code
_entity_poly.pdbx_strand_id
1 'polypeptide(L)' 'MKPTKELIDDLYRERVEAARRMSPEDKLLAGARLFDRSCRIMADGIRAQFPEADERRVNEILRERLALARQLEEKA' A
#
# COMPACT_ATOMS: atom_id res chain seq x y z
N MET A 1 19.38 -15.48 -1.82
CA MET A 1 18.74 -16.78 -1.48
C MET A 1 17.25 -16.65 -1.72
N LYS A 2 16.60 -17.60 -2.42
CA LYS A 2 15.13 -17.59 -2.55
C LYS A 2 14.52 -18.14 -1.25
N PRO A 3 13.46 -17.54 -0.69
CA PRO A 3 12.78 -18.07 0.49
C PRO A 3 12.24 -19.48 0.21
N THR A 4 12.22 -20.33 1.23
CA THR A 4 11.67 -21.69 1.13
C THR A 4 10.14 -21.67 1.06
N LYS A 5 9.55 -22.73 0.51
CA LYS A 5 8.09 -22.85 0.42
C LYS A 5 7.45 -22.87 1.82
N GLU A 6 8.09 -23.57 2.75
CA GLU A 6 7.66 -23.68 4.14
C GLU A 6 7.56 -22.30 4.80
N LEU A 7 8.55 -21.43 4.58
CA LEU A 7 8.53 -20.06 5.12
C LEU A 7 7.39 -19.23 4.53
N ILE A 8 7.10 -19.38 3.23
CA ILE A 8 6.00 -18.66 2.57
C ILE A 8 4.65 -19.11 3.15
N ASP A 9 4.46 -20.42 3.30
CA ASP A 9 3.22 -21.00 3.83
C ASP A 9 2.99 -20.57 5.29
N ASP A 10 4.06 -20.52 6.10
CA ASP A 10 4.00 -20.06 7.49
C ASP A 10 3.59 -18.59 7.60
N LEU A 11 4.21 -17.71 6.80
CA LEU A 11 3.84 -16.29 6.76
C LEU A 11 2.41 -16.07 6.27
N TYR A 12 1.94 -16.89 5.33
CA TYR A 12 0.55 -16.83 4.87
C TYR A 12 -0.42 -17.25 5.97
N ARG A 13 -0.14 -18.36 6.66
CA ARG A 13 -0.94 -18.85 7.79
C ARG A 13 -1.05 -17.79 8.89
N GLU A 14 0.06 -17.16 9.26
CA GLU A 14 0.08 -16.10 10.27
C GLU A 14 -0.85 -14.94 9.90
N ARG A 15 -0.82 -14.50 8.63
CA ARG A 15 -1.71 -13.43 8.12
C ARG A 15 -3.19 -13.83 8.20
N VAL A 16 -3.52 -15.07 7.86
CA VAL A 16 -4.89 -15.58 7.96
C VAL A 16 -5.37 -15.62 9.41
N GLU A 17 -4.54 -16.10 10.33
CA GLU A 17 -4.86 -16.15 11.76
C GLU A 17 -5.00 -14.75 12.37
N ALA A 18 -4.15 -13.80 11.98
CA ALA A 18 -4.31 -12.40 12.37
C ALA A 18 -5.66 -11.83 11.90
N ALA A 19 -6.02 -12.06 10.62
CA ALA A 19 -7.29 -11.59 10.06
C ALA A 19 -8.54 -12.29 10.64
N ARG A 20 -8.39 -13.47 11.24
CA ARG A 20 -9.45 -14.19 11.97
C ARG A 20 -9.65 -13.66 13.39
N ARG A 21 -8.60 -13.11 14.01
CA ARG A 21 -8.65 -12.53 15.37
C ARG A 21 -9.17 -11.08 15.41
N MET A 22 -9.21 -10.39 14.27
CA MET A 22 -9.76 -9.04 14.17
C MET A 22 -11.28 -9.03 14.45
N SER A 23 -11.77 -8.00 15.13
CA SER A 23 -13.21 -7.76 15.22
C SER A 23 -13.79 -7.46 13.82
N PRO A 24 -15.11 -7.64 13.61
CA PRO A 24 -15.75 -7.26 12.35
C PRO A 24 -15.50 -5.81 11.95
N GLU A 25 -15.55 -4.88 12.90
CA GLU A 25 -15.33 -3.44 12.70
C GLU A 25 -13.88 -3.16 12.28
N ASP A 26 -12.91 -3.79 12.98
CA ASP A 26 -11.51 -3.64 12.64
C ASP A 26 -11.18 -4.24 11.27
N LYS A 27 -11.80 -5.38 10.94
CA LYS A 27 -11.64 -6.04 9.66
C LYS A 27 -12.22 -5.21 8.51
N LEU A 28 -13.35 -4.56 8.74
CA LEU A 28 -13.95 -3.61 7.78
C LEU A 28 -12.99 -2.44 7.50
N LEU A 29 -12.39 -1.88 8.55
CA LEU A 29 -11.49 -0.72 8.44
C LEU A 29 -10.07 -1.08 8.01
N ALA A 30 -9.67 -2.35 8.05
CA ALA A 30 -8.32 -2.80 7.73
C ALA A 30 -7.88 -2.37 6.32
N GLY A 31 -8.76 -2.52 5.33
CA GLY A 31 -8.48 -2.11 3.95
C GLY A 31 -8.23 -0.61 3.82
N ALA A 32 -9.09 0.22 4.44
CA ALA A 32 -8.95 1.67 4.40
C ALA A 32 -7.66 2.15 5.10
N ARG A 33 -7.31 1.55 6.24
CA ARG A 33 -6.05 1.85 6.95
C ARG A 33 -4.82 1.46 6.15
N LEU A 34 -4.85 0.32 5.47
CA LEU A 34 -3.77 -0.13 4.58
C LEU A 34 -3.60 0.81 3.39
N PHE A 35 -4.71 1.26 2.80
CA PHE A 35 -4.69 2.20 1.70
C PHE A 35 -4.09 3.55 2.12
N ASP A 36 -4.58 4.13 3.22
CA ASP A 36 -4.05 5.40 3.76
C ASP A 36 -2.55 5.31 4.06
N ARG A 37 -2.11 4.23 4.72
CA ARG A 37 -0.68 3.98 4.96
C ARG A 37 0.13 3.94 3.66
N SER A 38 -0.40 3.29 2.63
CA SER A 38 0.26 3.20 1.32
C SER A 38 0.36 4.57 0.65
N CYS A 39 -0.71 5.38 0.71
CA CYS A 39 -0.69 6.75 0.22
C CYS A 39 0.36 7.61 0.92
N ARG A 40 0.51 7.49 2.24
CA ARG A 40 1.55 8.22 3.00
C ARG A 40 2.96 7.85 2.55
N ILE A 41 3.25 6.56 2.41
CA ILE A 41 4.57 6.09 1.94
C ILE A 41 4.89 6.65 0.55
N MET A 42 3.92 6.62 -0.37
CA MET A 42 4.11 7.20 -1.71
C MET A 42 4.32 8.72 -1.65
N ALA A 43 3.54 9.42 -0.82
CA ALA A 43 3.68 10.86 -0.61
C ALA A 43 5.06 11.23 -0.03
N ASP A 44 5.58 10.45 0.93
CA ASP A 44 6.92 10.66 1.49
C ASP A 44 8.01 10.50 0.41
N GLY A 45 7.87 9.50 -0.46
CA GLY A 45 8.75 9.34 -1.61
C GLY A 45 8.67 10.50 -2.61
N ILE A 46 7.49 11.12 -2.77
CA ILE A 46 7.30 12.31 -3.61
C ILE A 46 7.94 13.54 -2.95
N ARG A 47 7.74 13.77 -1.65
CA ARG A 47 8.38 14.87 -0.90
C ARG A 47 9.91 14.78 -0.98
N ALA A 48 10.47 13.58 -0.87
CA ALA A 48 11.90 13.38 -1.04
C ALA A 48 12.41 13.72 -2.46
N GLN A 49 11.58 13.50 -3.49
CA GLN A 49 11.91 13.84 -4.88
C GLN A 49 11.70 15.33 -5.20
N PHE A 50 10.75 15.98 -4.52
CA PHE A 50 10.39 17.37 -4.73
C PHE A 50 10.34 18.13 -3.39
N PRO A 51 11.50 18.48 -2.80
CA PRO A 51 11.55 19.08 -1.46
C PRO A 51 10.79 20.41 -1.33
N GLU A 52 10.67 21.16 -2.43
CA GLU A 52 9.98 22.46 -2.50
C GLU A 52 8.46 22.33 -2.72
N ALA A 53 7.94 21.12 -2.93
CA ALA A 53 6.53 20.91 -3.21
C ALA A 53 5.69 21.08 -1.94
N ASP A 54 4.61 21.86 -2.04
CA ASP A 54 3.59 21.91 -0.99
C ASP A 54 2.73 20.65 -0.98
N GLU A 55 1.94 20.47 0.07
CA GLU A 55 1.08 19.29 0.24
C GLU A 55 0.08 19.12 -0.91
N ARG A 56 -0.41 20.21 -1.48
CA ARG A 56 -1.34 20.15 -2.62
C ARG A 56 -0.62 19.55 -3.83
N ARG A 57 0.58 20.02 -4.13
CA ARG A 57 1.38 19.56 -5.26
C ARG A 57 1.81 18.10 -5.08
N VAL A 58 2.18 17.70 -3.87
CA VAL A 58 2.46 16.29 -3.54
C VAL A 58 1.26 15.40 -3.85
N ASN A 59 0.06 15.82 -3.46
CA ASN A 59 -1.18 15.08 -3.73
C ASN A 59 -1.54 15.03 -5.22
N GLU A 60 -1.30 16.11 -5.97
CA GLU A 60 -1.47 16.13 -7.44
C GLU A 60 -0.57 15.10 -8.11
N ILE A 61 0.72 15.11 -7.79
CA ILE A 61 1.71 14.16 -8.33
C ILE A 61 1.34 12.72 -7.96
N LEU A 62 0.87 12.49 -6.73
CA LEU A 62 0.42 11.16 -6.29
C LEU A 62 -0.74 10.65 -7.16
N ARG A 63 -1.74 11.49 -7.43
CA ARG A 63 -2.88 11.13 -8.29
C ARG A 63 -2.46 10.86 -9.73
N GLU A 64 -1.59 11.69 -10.29
CA GLU A 64 -1.02 11.50 -11.64
C GLU A 64 -0.31 10.14 -11.75
N ARG A 65 0.51 9.78 -10.75
CA ARG A 65 1.24 8.50 -10.72
C ARG A 65 0.30 7.30 -10.57
N LEU A 66 -0.72 7.38 -9.74
CA LEU A 66 -1.72 6.31 -9.60
C LEU A 66 -2.52 6.11 -10.88
N ALA A 67 -2.89 7.18 -11.57
CA ALA A 67 -3.58 7.11 -12.86
C ALA A 67 -2.69 6.44 -13.92
N LEU A 68 -1.40 6.79 -13.97
CA LEU A 68 -0.45 6.15 -14.87
C LEU A 68 -0.25 4.67 -14.56
N ALA A 69 -0.09 4.30 -13.29
CA ALA A 69 0.06 2.91 -12.87
C ALA A 69 -1.14 2.07 -13.33
N ARG A 70 -2.36 2.57 -13.12
CA ARG A 70 -3.59 1.91 -13.59
C ARG A 70 -3.61 1.72 -15.11
N GLN A 71 -3.22 2.75 -15.87
CA GLN A 71 -3.15 2.63 -17.33
C GLN A 71 -2.14 1.59 -17.82
N LEU A 72 -1.04 1.40 -17.08
CA LEU A 72 -0.03 0.40 -17.40
C LEU A 72 -0.52 -1.02 -17.07
N GLU A 73 -1.20 -1.19 -15.93
CA GLU A 73 -1.82 -2.47 -15.55
C GLU A 73 -2.91 -2.90 -16.54
N GLU A 74 -3.72 -1.97 -17.04
CA GLU A 74 -4.78 -2.25 -18.02
C GLU A 74 -4.23 -2.64 -19.41
N LYS A 75 -2.96 -2.34 -19.70
CA LYS A 75 -2.29 -2.64 -20.98
C LYS A 75 -1.38 -3.87 -20.94
N ALA A 76 -1.16 -4.45 -19.75
CA ALA A 76 -0.30 -5.61 -19.53
C ALA A 76 -1.08 -6.92 -19.60
#